data_AF-A0AAV2MWQ6-F1
#
_entry.id   AF-A0AAV2MWQ6-F1
#
_cell.length_a   1.000
_cell.length_b   1.000
_cell.length_c   1.000
_cell.angle_alpha   90.00
_cell.angle_beta   90.00
_cell.angle_gamma   90.00
#
_symmetry.space_group_name_H-M   'P 1'
#
loop_
_entity.id
_entity.type
_entity.pdbx_description
1 polymer ?
#
loop_
_entity_poly.entity_id
_entity_poly.type
_entity_poly.pdbx_seq_one_letter_code
_entity_poly.pdbx_strand_id
1 'polypeptide(L)'
;MTNCEILQYADDVAILSSSDSIQKGLDDLKSALEQIDRFLNCIGLELSPSKTKLCVFSYGLKETHNLEIAFKDHFIPNESTIKYFRYHTKKYFRTIKCLKYTWWGADPRVLLNLYIALIMSRLEYGGFLFHNLSKSSSLKLMRLQYKALRFVLGLRNSTPTNVILAEAKEPPLNLRRDYICRNFLTRVLSCENHPLIHKIEAIIDLEDDPIVVNRFMNIPLIDNFRVVQKYSHIISKHSIPLGYSFHFNSLLFIPNVLKALAILEALHFVSQKEIKQVSIFSDSKSVLESLMKSSILGKSSVLIVAIKDLVRRLESLGYEIKLIWIPAHKRIKGNEMADKKAKEAIRLGIDTQIQIIPGDLKLLEGNCACRFFGLV
;
A
#
# COMPACT_ATOMS: atom_id res chain seq x y z
N MET A 1 -12.28 26.24 25.67
CA MET A 1 -11.75 25.02 25.02
C MET A 1 -12.30 25.03 23.61
N THR A 2 -11.45 25.23 22.60
CA THR A 2 -11.87 25.32 21.20
C THR A 2 -12.49 23.99 20.75
N ASN A 3 -13.61 24.03 20.03
CA ASN A 3 -14.24 22.86 19.38
C ASN A 3 -13.40 22.32 18.20
N CYS A 4 -12.09 22.54 18.23
CA CYS A 4 -11.18 22.22 17.16
C CYS A 4 -10.12 21.24 17.63
N GLU A 5 -9.88 20.21 16.82
CA GLU A 5 -8.74 19.30 16.98
C GLU A 5 -7.55 19.87 16.20
N ILE A 6 -6.36 19.83 16.81
CA ILE A 6 -5.13 20.32 16.19
C ILE A 6 -4.23 19.12 15.90
N LEU A 7 -3.79 19.00 14.65
CA LEU A 7 -2.77 18.04 14.23
C LEU A 7 -1.53 18.81 13.78
N GLN A 8 -0.35 18.36 14.20
CA GLN A 8 0.92 19.00 13.84
C GLN A 8 1.91 17.98 13.28
N TYR A 9 2.62 18.38 12.24
CA TYR A 9 3.78 17.68 11.72
C TYR A 9 4.86 18.69 11.33
N ALA A 10 5.91 18.80 12.14
CA ALA A 10 6.93 19.86 12.00
C ALA A 10 6.30 21.27 11.98
N ASP A 11 6.50 22.03 10.90
CA ASP A 11 5.93 23.35 10.66
C ASP A 11 4.49 23.32 10.12
N ASP A 12 4.04 22.19 9.60
CA ASP A 12 2.68 22.02 9.10
C ASP A 12 1.71 21.79 10.27
N VAL A 13 0.71 22.66 10.40
CA VAL A 13 -0.37 22.56 11.38
C VAL A 13 -1.71 22.46 10.65
N ALA A 14 -2.53 21.49 11.03
CA ALA A 14 -3.90 21.33 10.57
C ALA A 14 -4.86 21.55 11.74
N ILE A 15 -5.86 22.41 11.51
CA ILE A 15 -6.93 22.71 12.47
C ILE A 15 -8.20 22.09 11.89
N LEU A 16 -8.84 21.23 12.66
CA LEU A 16 -10.04 20.49 12.27
C LEU A 16 -11.21 20.97 13.11
N SER A 17 -12.34 21.29 12.46
CA SER A 17 -13.60 21.62 13.13
C SER A 17 -14.72 20.80 12.51
N SER A 18 -15.60 20.26 13.35
CA SER A 18 -16.81 19.53 12.94
C SER A 18 -18.04 20.22 13.51
N SER A 19 -19.00 20.56 12.66
CA SER A 19 -20.19 21.33 13.05
C SER A 19 -21.34 21.08 12.08
N ASP A 20 -22.58 21.15 12.56
CA ASP A 20 -23.80 21.03 11.75
C ASP A 20 -24.02 22.23 10.81
N SER A 21 -23.34 23.34 11.07
CA SER A 21 -23.40 24.57 10.27
C SER A 21 -22.02 24.98 9.77
N ILE A 22 -21.93 25.25 8.46
CA ILE A 22 -20.70 25.72 7.80
C ILE A 22 -20.20 26.99 8.47
N GLN A 23 -21.08 27.96 8.74
CA GLN A 23 -20.68 29.24 9.33
C GLN A 23 -20.06 29.05 10.72
N LYS A 24 -20.70 28.24 11.56
CA LYS A 24 -20.18 27.91 12.89
C LYS A 24 -18.81 27.23 12.80
N GLY A 25 -18.63 26.31 11.84
CA GLY A 25 -17.34 25.67 11.59
C GLY A 25 -16.25 26.67 11.16
N LEU A 26 -16.58 27.64 10.30
CA LEU A 26 -15.66 28.70 9.89
C LEU A 26 -15.30 29.63 11.05
N ASP A 27 -16.27 29.98 11.90
CA ASP A 27 -16.05 30.84 13.07
C ASP A 27 -15.14 30.13 14.10
N ASP A 28 -15.36 28.83 14.33
CA ASP A 28 -14.52 27.99 15.19
C ASP A 28 -13.07 27.92 14.65
N LEU A 29 -12.90 27.70 13.34
CA LEU A 29 -11.59 27.69 12.69
C LEU A 29 -10.89 29.05 12.76
N LYS A 30 -11.62 30.15 12.56
CA LYS A 30 -11.10 31.51 12.65
C LYS A 30 -10.61 31.82 14.07
N SER A 31 -11.41 31.50 15.07
CA SER A 31 -11.03 31.67 16.48
C SER A 31 -9.78 30.86 16.85
N ALA A 32 -9.69 29.61 16.38
CA ALA A 32 -8.51 28.78 16.60
C ALA A 32 -7.27 29.34 15.88
N LEU A 33 -7.43 29.82 14.65
CA LEU A 33 -6.34 30.42 13.86
C LEU A 33 -5.78 31.69 14.54
N GLU A 34 -6.65 32.55 15.07
CA GLU A 34 -6.25 33.75 15.82
C GLU A 34 -5.52 33.40 17.13
N GLN A 35 -5.95 32.36 17.85
CA GLN A 35 -5.28 31.90 19.06
C GLN A 35 -3.87 31.36 18.76
N ILE A 36 -3.74 30.59 17.67
CA ILE A 36 -2.44 30.07 17.21
C ILE A 36 -1.53 31.21 16.76
N ASP A 37 -2.05 32.22 16.06
CA ASP A 37 -1.27 33.40 15.67
C ASP A 37 -0.71 34.13 16.89
N ARG A 38 -1.55 34.38 17.91
CA ARG A 38 -1.09 35.01 19.16
C ARG A 38 0.00 34.19 19.84
N PHE A 39 -0.18 32.87 19.91
CA PHE A 39 0.81 31.97 20.51
C PHE A 39 2.14 31.98 19.73
N LEU A 40 2.09 31.89 18.41
CA LEU A 40 3.29 31.91 17.56
C LEU A 40 4.01 33.26 17.67
N ASN A 41 3.29 34.38 17.68
CA ASN A 41 3.87 35.70 17.87
C ASN A 41 4.60 35.82 19.22
N CYS A 42 4.07 35.22 20.29
CA CYS A 42 4.74 35.18 21.60
C CYS A 42 6.10 34.43 21.57
N ILE A 43 6.27 33.50 20.62
CA ILE A 43 7.50 32.70 20.46
C ILE A 43 8.38 33.26 19.32
N GLY A 44 7.98 34.37 18.70
CA GLY A 44 8.71 35.00 17.59
C GLY A 44 8.56 34.26 16.25
N LEU A 45 7.47 33.52 16.07
CA LEU A 45 7.09 32.85 14.82
C LEU A 45 5.88 33.54 14.19
N GLU A 46 5.79 33.49 12.87
CA GLU A 46 4.68 34.08 12.12
C GLU A 46 4.00 33.05 11.21
N LEU A 47 2.66 33.06 11.18
CA LEU A 47 1.91 32.30 10.20
C LEU A 47 2.07 32.89 8.80
N SER A 48 2.21 32.04 7.79
CA SER A 48 2.29 32.45 6.38
C SER A 48 0.91 32.33 5.71
N PRO A 49 0.10 33.40 5.58
CA PRO A 49 -1.28 33.30 5.10
C PRO A 49 -1.36 32.76 3.66
N SER A 50 -0.35 33.04 2.84
CA SER A 50 -0.23 32.53 1.46
C SER A 50 -0.04 31.01 1.34
N LYS A 51 0.42 30.35 2.40
CA LYS A 51 0.61 28.89 2.47
C LYS A 51 -0.56 28.20 3.14
N THR A 52 -1.30 28.90 4.00
CA THR A 52 -2.50 28.41 4.67
C THR A 52 -3.63 28.19 3.67
N LYS A 53 -4.37 27.10 3.86
CA LYS A 53 -5.48 26.68 2.99
C LYS A 53 -6.67 26.29 3.84
N LEU A 54 -7.85 26.68 3.37
CA LEU A 54 -9.11 26.17 3.87
C LEU A 54 -9.53 24.96 3.02
N CYS A 55 -9.97 23.88 3.66
CA CYS A 55 -10.57 22.74 2.99
C CYS A 55 -11.87 22.38 3.70
N VAL A 56 -13.00 22.62 3.03
CA VAL A 56 -14.33 22.30 3.57
C VAL A 56 -14.81 20.97 3.00
N PHE A 57 -15.13 20.03 3.89
CA PHE A 57 -15.76 18.76 3.53
C PHE A 57 -17.23 18.79 3.97
N SER A 58 -18.16 18.70 3.03
CA SER A 58 -19.60 18.64 3.31
C SER A 58 -20.23 17.38 2.72
N TYR A 59 -21.11 16.74 3.50
CA TYR A 59 -21.86 15.56 3.06
C TYR A 59 -23.02 15.89 2.09
N GLY A 60 -23.37 17.18 1.90
CA GLY A 60 -24.42 17.63 0.98
C GLY A 60 -23.88 18.34 -0.27
N LEU A 61 -24.70 18.42 -1.33
CA LEU A 61 -24.44 19.10 -2.61
C LEU A 61 -24.38 20.64 -2.50
N LYS A 62 -24.04 21.20 -1.34
CA LYS A 62 -23.89 22.65 -1.19
C LYS A 62 -22.62 23.09 -1.89
N GLU A 63 -22.72 24.09 -2.76
CA GLU A 63 -21.54 24.71 -3.37
C GLU A 63 -20.67 25.33 -2.26
N THR A 64 -19.49 24.74 -2.04
CA THR A 64 -18.52 25.22 -1.04
C THR A 64 -17.42 26.07 -1.68
N HIS A 65 -17.47 26.33 -2.98
CA HIS A 65 -16.38 26.95 -3.74
C HIS A 65 -16.10 28.42 -3.37
N ASN A 66 -17.12 29.15 -2.89
CA ASN A 66 -17.01 30.57 -2.53
C ASN A 66 -16.75 30.80 -1.04
N LEU A 67 -16.37 29.76 -0.30
CA LEU A 67 -16.07 29.89 1.13
C LEU A 67 -14.63 30.38 1.32
N GLU A 68 -14.46 31.32 2.25
CA GLU A 68 -13.17 31.88 2.61
C GLU A 68 -13.12 32.24 4.10
N ILE A 69 -11.92 32.26 4.66
CA ILE A 69 -11.67 32.79 6.00
C ILE A 69 -10.84 34.05 5.86
N ALA A 70 -11.37 35.16 6.36
CA ALA A 70 -10.63 36.41 6.52
C ALA A 70 -9.69 36.28 7.72
N PHE A 71 -8.39 36.44 7.48
CA PHE A 71 -7.34 36.37 8.49
C PHE A 71 -6.27 37.43 8.21
N LYS A 72 -6.12 38.39 9.13
CA LYS A 72 -5.35 39.64 8.91
C LYS A 72 -5.85 40.33 7.63
N ASP A 73 -4.95 40.79 6.77
CA ASP A 73 -5.25 41.44 5.49
C ASP A 73 -5.38 40.43 4.32
N HIS A 74 -5.59 39.14 4.62
CA HIS A 74 -5.67 38.09 3.63
C HIS A 74 -6.98 37.30 3.72
N PHE A 75 -7.48 36.89 2.56
CA PHE A 75 -8.56 35.92 2.43
C PHE A 75 -7.97 34.56 2.08
N ILE A 76 -8.28 33.55 2.90
CA ILE A 76 -7.85 32.17 2.70
C ILE A 76 -8.99 31.45 1.97
N PRO A 77 -8.86 31.17 0.67
CA PRO A 77 -9.94 30.55 -0.10
C PRO A 77 -10.06 29.06 0.21
N ASN A 78 -11.26 28.52 0.03
CA ASN A 78 -11.50 27.09 0.06
C ASN A 78 -10.88 26.40 -1.16
N GLU A 79 -9.94 25.50 -0.94
CA GLU A 79 -9.40 24.61 -1.96
C GLU A 79 -10.10 23.25 -1.90
N SER A 80 -10.90 22.95 -2.93
CA SER A 80 -11.52 21.64 -3.12
C SER A 80 -10.51 20.54 -3.46
N THR A 81 -9.30 20.91 -3.90
CA THR A 81 -8.24 19.95 -4.25
C THR A 81 -7.11 19.97 -3.23
N ILE A 82 -7.04 18.93 -2.40
CA ILE A 82 -5.91 18.70 -1.51
C ILE A 82 -4.63 18.48 -2.35
N LYS A 83 -3.62 19.34 -2.20
CA LYS A 83 -2.34 19.36 -2.95
C LYS A 83 -1.53 18.06 -2.88
N TYR A 84 -1.84 17.15 -1.97
CA TYR A 84 -1.10 15.89 -1.74
C TYR A 84 -1.04 14.94 -2.95
N PHE A 85 -1.77 15.22 -4.04
CA PHE A 85 -1.95 14.31 -5.18
C PHE A 85 -1.42 14.77 -6.54
N ARG A 86 -0.51 15.75 -6.60
CA ARG A 86 0.23 15.95 -7.85
C ARG A 86 1.36 14.94 -7.91
N TYR A 87 1.08 13.78 -8.51
CA TYR A 87 2.11 12.83 -8.95
C TYR A 87 2.96 13.52 -10.01
N HIS A 88 3.93 14.34 -9.58
CA HIS A 88 4.86 15.08 -10.44
C HIS A 88 5.88 14.13 -11.06
N THR A 89 5.40 13.15 -11.82
CA THR A 89 6.23 12.12 -12.45
C THR A 89 6.93 12.64 -13.70
N LYS A 90 6.43 13.72 -14.32
CA LYS A 90 6.97 14.30 -15.56
C LYS A 90 8.47 14.60 -15.47
N LYS A 91 8.95 15.15 -14.34
CA LYS A 91 10.38 15.43 -14.11
C LYS A 91 11.20 14.13 -14.12
N TYR A 92 10.73 13.10 -13.40
CA TYR A 92 11.42 11.81 -13.32
C TYR A 92 11.41 11.06 -14.67
N PHE A 93 10.32 11.13 -15.42
CA PHE A 93 10.28 10.63 -16.79
C PHE A 93 11.33 11.29 -17.68
N ARG A 94 11.57 12.60 -17.54
CA ARG A 94 12.64 13.31 -18.26
C ARG A 94 14.02 12.79 -17.83
N THR A 95 14.26 12.61 -16.53
CA THR A 95 15.52 12.06 -16.01
C THR A 95 15.82 10.67 -16.58
N ILE A 96 14.85 9.75 -16.51
CA ILE A 96 15.01 8.39 -17.07
C ILE A 96 15.20 8.47 -18.60
N LYS A 97 14.51 9.39 -19.28
CA LYS A 97 14.66 9.62 -20.71
C LYS A 97 16.08 10.04 -21.10
N CYS A 98 16.68 10.95 -20.36
CA CYS A 98 18.06 11.38 -20.60
C CYS A 98 19.05 10.21 -20.52
N LEU A 99 18.86 9.28 -19.58
CA LEU A 99 19.76 8.13 -19.39
C LEU A 99 19.56 7.03 -20.44
N LYS A 100 18.30 6.80 -20.85
CA LYS A 100 17.95 5.74 -21.82
C LYS A 100 18.52 6.00 -23.22
N TYR A 101 18.48 7.23 -23.71
CA TYR A 101 18.85 7.57 -25.09
C TYR A 101 20.31 8.04 -25.24
N THR A 102 21.20 7.63 -24.33
CA THR A 102 22.64 7.87 -24.47
C THR A 102 23.27 6.83 -25.41
N TRP A 103 24.39 7.17 -26.07
CA TRP A 103 25.04 6.34 -27.09
C TRP A 103 25.54 4.97 -26.56
N TRP A 104 25.63 4.82 -25.24
CA TRP A 104 25.93 3.57 -24.51
C TRP A 104 24.79 3.11 -23.58
N GLY A 105 23.54 3.51 -23.88
CA GLY A 105 22.30 3.38 -23.08
C GLY A 105 22.32 2.51 -21.82
N ALA A 106 21.78 3.04 -20.71
CA ALA A 106 21.77 2.33 -19.43
C ALA A 106 21.07 0.96 -19.49
N ASP A 107 21.66 -0.03 -18.80
CA ASP A 107 21.10 -1.39 -18.70
C ASP A 107 19.64 -1.35 -18.19
N PRO A 108 18.72 -2.16 -18.76
CA PRO A 108 17.31 -2.17 -18.37
C PRO A 108 17.08 -2.38 -16.86
N ARG A 109 17.97 -3.11 -16.16
CA ARG A 109 17.89 -3.30 -14.71
C ARG A 109 18.19 -2.01 -13.95
N VAL A 110 19.17 -1.23 -14.41
CA VAL A 110 19.49 0.09 -13.82
C VAL A 110 18.32 1.04 -14.02
N LEU A 111 17.74 1.06 -15.22
CA LEU A 111 16.57 1.89 -15.51
C LEU A 111 15.34 1.44 -14.69
N LEU A 112 15.17 0.14 -14.45
CA LEU A 112 14.12 -0.40 -13.59
C LEU A 112 14.30 0.02 -12.12
N ASN A 113 15.53 0.00 -11.61
CA ASN A 113 15.84 0.49 -10.26
C ASN A 113 15.52 1.98 -10.13
N LEU A 114 15.88 2.79 -11.12
CA LEU A 114 15.55 4.22 -11.15
C LEU A 114 14.04 4.46 -11.21
N TYR A 115 13.32 3.63 -11.95
CA TYR A 115 11.87 3.66 -11.98
C TYR A 115 11.25 3.38 -10.61
N ILE A 116 11.70 2.32 -9.92
CA ILE A 116 11.22 1.99 -8.59
C ILE A 116 11.49 3.16 -7.63
N ALA A 117 12.72 3.70 -7.65
CA ALA A 117 13.13 4.76 -6.75
C ALA A 117 12.40 6.11 -7.00
N LEU A 118 12.20 6.51 -8.26
CA LEU A 118 11.73 7.86 -8.60
C LEU A 118 10.24 7.93 -8.93
N ILE A 119 9.70 6.90 -9.58
CA ILE A 119 8.31 6.88 -10.04
C ILE A 119 7.45 6.04 -9.11
N MET A 120 7.84 4.78 -8.84
CA MET A 120 7.03 3.88 -8.03
C MET A 120 6.85 4.39 -6.60
N SER A 121 7.92 4.88 -5.96
CA SER A 121 7.86 5.49 -4.62
C SER A 121 6.79 6.58 -4.48
N ARG A 122 6.48 7.31 -5.56
CA ARG A 122 5.44 8.35 -5.58
C ARG A 122 4.06 7.80 -5.86
N LEU A 123 3.94 6.74 -6.67
CA LEU A 123 2.67 6.06 -6.88
C LEU A 123 2.23 5.28 -5.64
N GLU A 124 3.18 4.86 -4.81
CA GLU A 124 2.96 4.15 -3.54
C GLU A 124 2.66 5.09 -2.37
N TYR A 125 3.19 6.32 -2.39
CA TYR A 125 3.04 7.28 -1.30
C TYR A 125 1.56 7.51 -0.97
N GLY A 126 1.15 7.21 0.28
CA GLY A 126 -0.23 7.32 0.75
C GLY A 126 -1.23 6.35 0.09
N GLY A 127 -0.77 5.44 -0.77
CA GLY A 127 -1.63 4.61 -1.62
C GLY A 127 -2.65 3.74 -0.88
N PHE A 128 -2.39 3.42 0.39
CA PHE A 128 -3.28 2.65 1.25
C PHE A 128 -4.32 3.48 2.03
N LEU A 129 -4.18 4.82 2.04
CA LEU A 129 -5.16 5.75 2.62
C LEU A 129 -6.20 6.22 1.60
N PHE A 130 -5.90 6.05 0.31
CA PHE A 130 -6.67 6.64 -0.77
C PHE A 130 -7.80 5.72 -1.21
N HIS A 131 -8.80 5.65 -0.33
CA HIS A 131 -9.95 4.76 -0.38
C HIS A 131 -10.87 4.97 -1.60
N ASN A 132 -11.07 6.21 -2.07
CA ASN A 132 -12.11 6.53 -3.07
C ASN A 132 -11.57 7.19 -4.34
N LEU A 133 -10.48 6.65 -4.89
CA LEU A 133 -10.16 6.99 -6.27
C LEU A 133 -11.24 6.38 -7.16
N SER A 134 -11.99 7.23 -7.86
CA SER A 134 -12.92 6.78 -8.91
C SER A 134 -12.21 5.78 -9.84
N LYS A 135 -12.96 4.83 -10.42
CA LYS A 135 -12.41 3.83 -11.36
C LYS A 135 -11.52 4.50 -12.42
N SER A 136 -11.92 5.69 -12.89
CA SER A 136 -11.15 6.50 -13.84
C SER A 136 -9.81 7.01 -13.26
N SER A 137 -9.77 7.44 -12.00
CA SER A 137 -8.55 7.89 -11.32
C SER A 137 -7.59 6.75 -11.02
N SER A 138 -8.09 5.60 -10.57
CA SER A 138 -7.28 4.39 -10.36
C SER A 138 -6.65 3.91 -11.68
N LEU A 139 -7.44 3.85 -12.76
CA LEU A 139 -6.95 3.53 -14.09
C LEU A 139 -5.89 4.52 -14.61
N LYS A 140 -5.99 5.81 -14.28
CA LYS A 140 -4.94 6.79 -14.64
C LYS A 140 -3.60 6.43 -13.99
N LEU A 141 -3.60 6.02 -12.73
CA LEU A 141 -2.38 5.64 -12.02
C LEU A 141 -1.78 4.33 -12.54
N MET A 142 -2.62 3.33 -12.80
CA MET A 142 -2.19 2.07 -13.44
C MET A 142 -1.59 2.33 -14.83
N ARG A 143 -2.24 3.19 -15.64
CA ARG A 143 -1.70 3.58 -16.96
C ARG A 143 -0.35 4.30 -16.84
N LEU A 144 -0.12 5.09 -15.80
CA LEU A 144 1.19 5.70 -15.54
C LEU A 144 2.24 4.65 -15.21
N GLN A 145 1.92 3.65 -14.37
CA GLN A 145 2.79 2.50 -14.10
C GLN A 145 3.19 1.80 -15.40
N TYR A 146 2.21 1.39 -16.22
CA TYR A 146 2.48 0.64 -17.44
C TYR A 146 3.26 1.46 -18.47
N LYS A 147 2.94 2.75 -18.61
CA LYS A 147 3.68 3.67 -19.48
C LYS A 147 5.14 3.79 -19.04
N ALA A 148 5.40 3.89 -17.75
CA ALA A 148 6.76 3.94 -17.21
C ALA A 148 7.53 2.64 -17.49
N LEU A 149 6.92 1.49 -17.21
CA LEU A 149 7.55 0.18 -17.42
C LEU A 149 7.85 -0.10 -18.90
N ARG A 150 6.90 0.19 -19.81
CA ARG A 150 7.17 0.10 -21.27
C ARG A 150 8.35 0.97 -21.67
N PHE A 151 8.38 2.19 -21.15
CA PHE A 151 9.43 3.14 -21.47
C PHE A 151 10.81 2.63 -21.00
N VAL A 152 10.89 2.16 -19.75
CA VAL A 152 12.12 1.64 -19.14
C VAL A 152 12.62 0.38 -19.85
N LEU A 153 11.73 -0.57 -20.13
CA LEU A 153 12.06 -1.85 -20.76
C LEU A 153 12.20 -1.77 -22.29
N GLY A 154 11.88 -0.63 -22.91
CA GLY A 154 11.90 -0.50 -24.37
C GLY A 154 10.82 -1.30 -25.10
N LEU A 155 9.72 -1.63 -24.41
CA LEU A 155 8.62 -2.41 -24.97
C LEU A 155 7.76 -1.58 -25.93
N ARG A 156 7.17 -2.25 -26.92
CA ARG A 156 6.22 -1.63 -27.86
C ARG A 156 4.96 -1.16 -27.12
N ASN A 157 4.28 -0.15 -27.65
CA ASN A 157 3.00 0.31 -27.09
C ASN A 157 1.91 -0.78 -27.16
N SER A 158 2.01 -1.71 -28.11
CA SER A 158 1.09 -2.83 -28.29
C SER A 158 1.33 -4.02 -27.35
N THR A 159 2.43 -4.07 -26.60
CA THR A 159 2.72 -5.21 -25.70
C THR A 159 1.60 -5.37 -24.65
N PRO A 160 1.04 -6.55 -24.40
CA PRO A 160 0.00 -6.73 -23.38
C PRO A 160 0.46 -6.37 -21.96
N THR A 161 -0.46 -5.90 -21.09
CA THR A 161 -0.14 -5.43 -19.72
C THR A 161 0.47 -6.51 -18.83
N ASN A 162 -0.07 -7.73 -18.89
CA ASN A 162 0.45 -8.89 -18.17
C ASN A 162 1.91 -9.18 -18.55
N VAL A 163 2.25 -9.07 -19.84
CA VAL A 163 3.62 -9.29 -20.34
C VAL A 163 4.57 -8.21 -19.80
N ILE A 164 4.16 -6.94 -19.76
CA ILE A 164 4.98 -5.84 -19.22
C ILE A 164 5.31 -6.07 -17.75
N LEU A 165 4.29 -6.40 -16.96
CA LEU A 165 4.43 -6.61 -15.52
C LEU A 165 5.31 -7.81 -15.22
N ALA A 166 5.13 -8.89 -15.97
CA ALA A 166 5.93 -10.09 -15.80
C ALA A 166 7.40 -9.90 -16.23
N GLU A 167 7.65 -9.21 -17.34
CA GLU A 167 9.01 -8.85 -17.78
C GLU A 167 9.69 -7.92 -16.76
N ALA A 168 8.94 -6.97 -16.21
CA ALA A 168 9.41 -6.08 -15.15
C ALA A 168 9.57 -6.78 -13.79
N LYS A 169 9.00 -7.97 -13.60
CA LYS A 169 8.85 -8.64 -12.30
C LYS A 169 8.14 -7.75 -11.25
N GLU A 170 7.19 -6.95 -11.70
CA GLU A 170 6.45 -6.00 -10.87
C GLU A 170 4.95 -6.35 -10.82
N PRO A 171 4.30 -6.33 -9.65
CA PRO A 171 2.86 -6.56 -9.55
C PRO A 171 2.02 -5.35 -10.03
N PRO A 172 0.73 -5.55 -10.34
CA PRO A 172 -0.23 -4.46 -10.49
C PRO A 172 -0.22 -3.50 -9.29
N LEU A 173 -0.41 -2.20 -9.56
CA LEU A 173 -0.31 -1.14 -8.54
C LEU A 173 -1.19 -1.38 -7.30
N ASN A 174 -2.41 -1.89 -7.48
CA ASN A 174 -3.34 -2.11 -6.36
C ASN A 174 -2.81 -3.19 -5.41
N LEU A 175 -2.42 -4.35 -5.96
CA LEU A 175 -1.82 -5.44 -5.17
C LEU A 175 -0.54 -4.99 -4.47
N ARG A 176 0.25 -4.13 -5.13
CA ARG A 176 1.46 -3.56 -4.54
C ARG A 176 1.17 -2.63 -3.36
N ARG A 177 0.12 -1.82 -3.46
CA ARG A 177 -0.33 -0.94 -2.36
C ARG A 177 -0.84 -1.75 -1.17
N ASP A 178 -1.62 -2.81 -1.41
CA ASP A 178 -2.06 -3.73 -0.36
C ASP A 178 -0.87 -4.39 0.33
N TYR A 179 0.12 -4.85 -0.45
CA TYR A 179 1.34 -5.43 0.10
C TYR A 179 2.08 -4.46 1.03
N ILE A 180 2.26 -3.20 0.60
CA ILE A 180 2.90 -2.15 1.41
C ILE A 180 2.07 -1.81 2.65
N CYS A 181 0.75 -1.73 2.50
CA CYS A 181 -0.20 -1.52 3.59
C CYS A 181 -0.03 -2.59 4.67
N ARG A 182 -0.08 -3.86 4.26
CA ARG A 182 0.04 -5.00 5.17
C ARG A 182 1.37 -4.99 5.90
N ASN A 183 2.48 -4.72 5.20
CA ASN A 183 3.80 -4.60 5.84
C ASN A 183 3.87 -3.41 6.83
N PHE A 184 3.18 -2.31 6.54
CA PHE A 184 3.03 -1.21 7.50
C PHE A 184 2.23 -1.65 8.72
N LEU A 185 1.11 -2.34 8.53
CA LEU A 185 0.26 -2.81 9.62
C LEU A 185 0.92 -3.91 10.47
N THR A 186 1.72 -4.79 9.89
CA THR A 186 2.55 -5.75 10.65
C THR A 186 3.51 -5.03 11.59
N ARG A 187 4.10 -3.90 11.17
CA ARG A 187 4.93 -3.05 12.04
C ARG A 187 4.10 -2.39 13.14
N VAL A 188 2.93 -1.87 12.81
CA VAL A 188 2.02 -1.24 13.78
C VAL A 188 1.62 -2.26 14.87
N LEU A 189 1.19 -3.47 14.47
CA LEU A 189 0.79 -4.53 15.40
C LEU A 189 1.93 -5.08 16.25
N SER A 190 3.18 -4.96 15.78
CA SER A 190 4.36 -5.34 16.56
C SER A 190 4.72 -4.34 17.65
N CYS A 191 4.11 -3.16 17.67
CA CYS A 191 4.37 -2.13 18.68
C CYS A 191 3.29 -2.21 19.77
N GLU A 192 3.72 -2.36 21.03
CA GLU A 192 2.82 -2.29 22.18
C GLU A 192 2.23 -0.89 22.26
N ASN A 193 0.90 -0.78 22.28
CA ASN A 193 0.14 0.47 22.42
C ASN A 193 0.36 1.51 21.30
N HIS A 194 0.45 1.08 20.05
CA HIS A 194 0.54 2.01 18.93
C HIS A 194 -0.77 2.82 18.78
N PRO A 195 -0.74 4.17 18.77
CA PRO A 195 -1.95 5.01 18.81
C PRO A 195 -2.90 4.82 17.61
N LEU A 196 -2.34 4.39 16.47
CA LEU A 196 -3.11 4.09 15.26
C LEU A 196 -4.03 2.86 15.42
N ILE A 197 -3.74 1.92 16.33
CA ILE A 197 -4.60 0.74 16.55
C ILE A 197 -5.97 1.20 17.07
N HIS A 198 -6.00 2.03 18.12
CA HIS A 198 -7.24 2.57 18.66
C HIS A 198 -8.03 3.40 17.64
N LYS A 199 -7.33 4.16 16.78
CA LYS A 199 -7.98 4.89 15.70
C LYS A 199 -8.59 3.97 14.65
N ILE A 200 -7.91 2.89 14.28
CA ILE A 200 -8.46 1.90 13.34
C ILE A 200 -9.67 1.19 13.96
N GLU A 201 -9.58 0.75 15.22
CA GLU A 201 -10.67 0.10 15.94
C GLU A 201 -11.92 0.99 15.99
N ALA A 202 -11.75 2.27 16.35
CA ALA A 202 -12.85 3.22 16.35
C ALA A 202 -13.49 3.41 14.96
N ILE A 203 -12.72 3.32 13.87
CA ILE A 203 -13.28 3.40 12.51
C ILE A 203 -13.99 2.10 12.13
N ILE A 204 -13.48 0.94 12.55
CA ILE A 204 -14.12 -0.36 12.34
C ILE A 204 -15.49 -0.38 13.03
N ASP A 205 -15.56 0.10 14.28
CA ASP A 205 -16.81 0.18 15.03
C ASP A 205 -17.85 1.07 14.33
N LEU A 206 -17.40 2.12 13.63
CA LEU A 206 -18.26 2.99 12.82
C LEU A 206 -18.66 2.36 11.47
N GLU A 207 -17.80 1.54 10.86
CA GLU A 207 -18.10 0.84 9.60
C GLU A 207 -19.12 -0.29 9.83
N ASP A 208 -19.06 -0.95 10.98
CA ASP A 208 -19.96 -2.04 11.35
C ASP A 208 -21.34 -1.54 11.85
N ASP A 209 -21.53 -0.22 12.00
CA ASP A 209 -22.83 0.40 12.34
C ASP A 209 -23.77 0.44 11.11
N PRO A 210 -24.91 -0.29 11.11
CA PRO A 210 -25.82 -0.39 9.97
C PRO A 210 -26.44 0.94 9.50
N ILE A 211 -26.42 1.99 10.32
CA ILE A 211 -26.90 3.34 9.97
C ILE A 211 -25.83 4.12 9.15
N VAL A 212 -24.56 3.74 9.32
CA VAL A 212 -23.38 4.40 8.74
C VAL A 212 -22.82 3.61 7.56
N VAL A 213 -23.07 2.29 7.50
CA VAL A 213 -22.60 1.30 6.50
C VAL A 213 -22.57 1.83 5.06
N ASN A 214 -23.59 2.54 4.57
CA ASN A 214 -23.60 2.99 3.17
C ASN A 214 -22.64 4.15 2.84
N ARG A 215 -21.89 4.70 3.81
CA ARG A 215 -21.04 5.90 3.62
C ARG A 215 -19.53 5.65 3.71
N PHE A 216 -19.09 4.51 4.28
CA PHE A 216 -17.67 4.25 4.59
C PHE A 216 -17.15 2.86 4.13
N MET A 217 -17.80 2.22 3.15
CA MET A 217 -17.43 0.85 2.72
C MET A 217 -16.09 0.77 1.98
N ASN A 218 -15.20 -0.15 2.40
CA ASN A 218 -13.98 -0.65 1.69
C ASN A 218 -12.71 0.20 1.83
N ILE A 219 -12.42 0.71 3.02
CA ILE A 219 -11.15 1.42 3.28
C ILE A 219 -10.00 0.41 3.16
N PRO A 220 -9.06 0.55 2.20
CA PRO A 220 -8.00 -0.44 2.01
C PRO A 220 -7.15 -0.64 3.27
N LEU A 221 -6.95 0.41 4.07
CA LEU A 221 -6.29 0.28 5.36
C LEU A 221 -7.02 -0.68 6.31
N ILE A 222 -8.35 -0.61 6.38
CA ILE A 222 -9.19 -1.46 7.25
C ILE A 222 -9.26 -2.88 6.71
N ASP A 223 -9.50 -3.05 5.40
CA ASP A 223 -9.51 -4.36 4.75
C ASP A 223 -8.18 -5.09 4.98
N ASN A 224 -7.07 -4.37 4.77
CA ASN A 224 -5.74 -4.92 5.01
C ASN A 224 -5.47 -5.12 6.51
N PHE A 225 -6.04 -4.31 7.42
CA PHE A 225 -5.94 -4.52 8.86
C PHE A 225 -6.64 -5.79 9.30
N ARG A 226 -7.88 -6.01 8.87
CA ARG A 226 -8.64 -7.25 9.11
C ARG A 226 -7.87 -8.49 8.63
N VAL A 227 -7.16 -8.39 7.51
CA VAL A 227 -6.27 -9.46 7.02
C VAL A 227 -5.06 -9.69 7.93
N VAL A 228 -4.33 -8.64 8.30
CA VAL A 228 -3.09 -8.79 9.10
C VAL A 228 -3.39 -9.13 10.56
N GLN A 229 -4.51 -8.68 11.11
CA GLN A 229 -4.95 -8.93 12.49
C GLN A 229 -5.10 -10.43 12.76
N LYS A 230 -5.46 -11.24 11.76
CA LYS A 230 -5.50 -12.72 11.83
C LYS A 230 -4.16 -13.35 12.20
N TYR A 231 -3.05 -12.64 11.98
CA TYR A 231 -1.69 -13.09 12.31
C TYR A 231 -1.13 -12.43 13.57
N SER A 232 -1.94 -11.67 14.31
CA SER A 232 -1.48 -10.94 15.51
C SER A 232 -0.91 -11.85 16.60
N HIS A 233 -1.40 -13.09 16.72
CA HIS A 233 -0.95 -14.09 17.69
C HIS A 233 0.50 -14.55 17.49
N ILE A 234 1.04 -14.44 16.28
CA ILE A 234 2.41 -14.85 15.95
C ILE A 234 3.38 -13.68 15.80
N ILE A 235 2.87 -12.45 15.70
CA ILE A 235 3.69 -11.24 15.59
C ILE A 235 4.22 -10.90 16.99
N SER A 236 5.55 -10.80 17.12
CA SER A 236 6.19 -10.42 18.38
C SER A 236 5.91 -8.95 18.67
N LYS A 237 5.47 -8.67 19.91
CA LYS A 237 5.23 -7.31 20.41
C LYS A 237 6.48 -6.74 21.06
N HIS A 238 6.65 -5.43 20.92
CA HIS A 238 7.78 -4.67 21.42
C HIS A 238 7.33 -3.31 21.94
N SER A 239 7.87 -2.89 23.08
CA SER A 239 7.58 -1.60 23.70
C SER A 239 8.23 -0.40 22.99
N ILE A 240 9.27 -0.64 22.18
CA ILE A 240 10.01 0.40 21.44
C ILE A 240 9.88 0.15 19.93
N PRO A 241 9.66 1.19 19.10
CA PRO A 241 9.67 1.05 17.66
C PRO A 241 10.98 0.43 17.15
N LEU A 242 10.88 -0.74 16.50
CA LEU A 242 12.01 -1.54 16.00
C LEU A 242 12.93 -0.81 15.01
N GLY A 243 12.56 0.38 14.56
CA GLY A 243 13.41 1.26 13.75
C GLY A 243 14.73 1.62 14.46
N TYR A 244 14.69 1.79 15.78
CA TYR A 244 15.83 2.27 16.57
C TYR A 244 16.59 1.15 17.31
N SER A 245 16.01 -0.05 17.38
CA SER A 245 16.57 -1.18 18.14
C SER A 245 17.51 -2.08 17.32
N PHE A 246 17.63 -1.88 16.00
CA PHE A 246 18.40 -2.75 15.11
C PHE A 246 19.34 -1.98 14.19
N HIS A 247 20.47 -2.61 13.87
CA HIS A 247 21.47 -2.10 12.92
C HIS A 247 20.84 -1.74 11.55
N PHE A 248 21.33 -0.69 10.91
CA PHE A 248 20.81 -0.16 9.63
C PHE A 248 20.75 -1.21 8.51
N ASN A 249 21.75 -2.09 8.41
CA ASN A 249 21.72 -3.19 7.43
C ASN A 249 20.53 -4.14 7.61
N SER A 250 20.03 -4.30 8.84
CA SER A 250 18.83 -5.09 9.14
C SER A 250 17.53 -4.35 8.76
N LEU A 251 17.58 -3.03 8.55
CA LEU A 251 16.46 -2.21 8.04
C LEU A 251 16.31 -2.30 6.52
N LEU A 252 17.40 -2.53 5.79
CA LEU A 252 17.41 -2.60 4.31
C LEU A 252 16.97 -3.94 3.75
N PHE A 253 16.82 -4.96 4.60
CA PHE A 253 16.52 -6.30 4.15
C PHE A 253 15.04 -6.45 3.75
N ILE A 254 14.79 -6.67 2.46
CA ILE A 254 13.45 -6.94 1.92
C ILE A 254 13.50 -8.30 1.22
N PRO A 255 12.77 -9.32 1.73
CA PRO A 255 12.74 -10.63 1.08
C PRO A 255 12.09 -10.54 -0.31
N ASN A 256 12.59 -11.29 -1.27
CA ASN A 256 12.06 -11.30 -2.63
C ASN A 256 10.61 -11.80 -2.65
N VAL A 257 9.67 -10.88 -2.93
CA VAL A 257 8.21 -11.09 -2.87
C VAL A 257 7.77 -12.27 -3.73
N LEU A 258 8.24 -12.35 -4.97
CA LEU A 258 7.86 -13.42 -5.91
C LEU A 258 8.31 -14.79 -5.41
N LYS A 259 9.51 -14.87 -4.84
CA LYS A 259 10.04 -16.13 -4.32
C LYS A 259 9.36 -16.54 -3.02
N ALA A 260 8.94 -15.59 -2.19
CA ALA A 260 8.12 -15.87 -1.01
C ALA A 260 6.72 -16.37 -1.40
N LEU A 261 6.07 -15.74 -2.38
CA LEU A 261 4.78 -16.20 -2.92
C LEU A 261 4.88 -17.63 -3.46
N ALA A 262 5.94 -17.96 -4.20
CA ALA A 262 6.13 -19.32 -4.71
C ALA A 262 6.19 -20.38 -3.59
N ILE A 263 6.80 -20.07 -2.45
CA ILE A 263 6.81 -20.97 -1.28
C ILE A 263 5.41 -21.08 -0.67
N LEU A 264 4.69 -19.95 -0.54
CA LEU A 264 3.33 -19.94 -0.01
C LEU A 264 2.38 -20.80 -0.87
N GLU A 265 2.43 -20.64 -2.18
CA GLU A 265 1.65 -21.45 -3.13
C GLU A 265 2.01 -22.94 -3.08
N ALA A 266 3.30 -23.26 -2.98
CA ALA A 266 3.74 -24.64 -2.81
C ALA A 266 3.17 -25.28 -1.54
N LEU A 267 3.10 -24.53 -0.43
CA LEU A 267 2.51 -25.00 0.82
C LEU A 267 0.99 -25.18 0.71
N HIS A 268 0.29 -24.27 0.03
CA HIS A 268 -1.14 -24.45 -0.25
C HIS A 268 -1.40 -25.68 -1.11
N PHE A 269 -0.59 -25.91 -2.14
CA PHE A 269 -0.67 -27.12 -2.96
C PHE A 269 -0.43 -28.39 -2.14
N VAL A 270 0.58 -28.40 -1.26
CA VAL A 270 0.86 -29.51 -0.34
C VAL A 270 -0.33 -29.80 0.57
N SER A 271 -0.93 -28.75 1.12
CA SER A 271 -2.12 -28.86 1.97
C SER A 271 -3.32 -29.42 1.19
N GLN A 272 -3.55 -28.96 -0.04
CA GLN A 272 -4.67 -29.40 -0.89
C GLN A 272 -4.50 -30.85 -1.37
N LYS A 273 -3.25 -31.30 -1.55
CA LYS A 273 -2.93 -32.68 -1.96
C LYS A 273 -2.62 -33.61 -0.79
N GLU A 274 -2.74 -33.10 0.44
CA GLU A 274 -2.50 -33.84 1.69
C GLU A 274 -1.13 -34.54 1.75
N ILE A 275 -0.10 -33.93 1.16
CA ILE A 275 1.24 -34.52 1.10
C ILE A 275 1.93 -34.34 2.46
N LYS A 276 1.90 -35.38 3.30
CA LYS A 276 2.39 -35.33 4.69
C LYS A 276 3.89 -35.11 4.84
N GLN A 277 4.71 -35.58 3.91
CA GLN A 277 6.16 -35.36 3.91
C GLN A 277 6.58 -34.61 2.66
N VAL A 278 7.10 -33.40 2.82
CA VAL A 278 7.50 -32.56 1.68
C VAL A 278 8.84 -31.87 1.92
N SER A 279 9.64 -31.81 0.87
CA SER A 279 10.81 -30.93 0.79
C SER A 279 10.60 -29.88 -0.30
N ILE A 280 10.55 -28.60 0.10
CA ILE A 280 10.41 -27.46 -0.82
C ILE A 280 11.78 -26.84 -1.01
N PHE A 281 12.25 -26.84 -2.27
CA PHE A 281 13.54 -26.27 -2.65
C PHE A 281 13.33 -24.84 -3.16
N SER A 282 14.12 -23.89 -2.66
CA SER A 282 14.08 -22.49 -3.12
C SER A 282 15.48 -21.95 -3.34
N ASP A 283 15.65 -21.20 -4.43
CA ASP A 283 16.89 -20.47 -4.71
C ASP A 283 16.97 -19.10 -4.01
N SER A 284 15.97 -18.79 -3.16
CA SER A 284 15.86 -17.54 -2.43
C SER A 284 16.49 -17.64 -1.04
N LYS A 285 17.81 -17.46 -0.98
CA LYS A 285 18.53 -17.47 0.31
C LYS A 285 17.91 -16.50 1.33
N SER A 286 17.59 -15.29 0.88
CA SER A 286 16.95 -14.25 1.69
C SER A 286 15.59 -14.67 2.27
N VAL A 287 14.74 -15.32 1.47
CA VAL A 287 13.41 -15.73 1.96
C VAL A 287 13.56 -16.83 3.01
N LEU A 288 14.43 -17.81 2.76
CA LEU A 288 14.68 -18.90 3.70
C LEU A 288 15.32 -18.40 5.00
N GLU A 289 16.31 -17.52 4.94
CA GLU A 289 16.91 -16.88 6.13
C GLU A 289 15.86 -16.11 6.95
N SER A 290 14.86 -15.52 6.31
CA SER A 290 13.75 -14.83 7.01
C SER A 290 12.79 -15.80 7.71
N LEU A 291 12.55 -16.95 7.08
CA LEU A 291 11.71 -18.02 7.63
C LEU A 291 12.39 -18.72 8.81
N MET A 292 13.72 -18.88 8.77
CA MET A 292 14.50 -19.52 9.84
C MET A 292 14.61 -18.69 11.12
N LYS A 293 14.39 -17.37 11.06
CA LYS A 293 14.40 -16.51 12.27
C LYS A 293 13.27 -16.90 13.21
N SER A 294 13.57 -17.15 14.49
CA SER A 294 12.60 -17.61 15.50
C SER A 294 11.49 -16.59 15.78
N SER A 295 11.83 -15.29 15.82
CA SER A 295 10.86 -14.21 16.05
C SER A 295 10.32 -13.62 14.75
N ILE A 296 9.02 -13.34 14.73
CA ILE A 296 8.39 -12.49 13.70
C ILE A 296 8.52 -11.06 14.17
N LEU A 297 9.64 -10.44 13.82
CA LEU A 297 9.85 -9.02 14.07
C LEU A 297 8.88 -8.21 13.20
N GLY A 298 8.47 -7.03 13.67
CA GLY A 298 7.56 -6.14 12.94
C GLY A 298 7.96 -5.80 11.50
N LYS A 299 9.25 -5.94 11.15
CA LYS A 299 9.77 -5.75 9.78
C LYS A 299 9.56 -6.94 8.84
N SER A 300 9.01 -8.04 9.34
CA SER A 300 8.74 -9.22 8.53
C SER A 300 7.71 -8.87 7.46
N SER A 301 8.02 -9.17 6.20
CA SER A 301 7.03 -9.10 5.13
C SER A 301 5.79 -9.92 5.53
N VAL A 302 4.59 -9.41 5.26
CA VAL A 302 3.33 -10.13 5.55
C VAL A 302 3.32 -11.54 4.98
N LEU A 303 4.02 -11.77 3.86
CA LEU A 303 4.20 -13.09 3.27
C LEU A 303 5.01 -14.04 4.15
N ILE A 304 6.07 -13.54 4.79
CA ILE A 304 6.87 -14.35 5.73
C ILE A 304 6.01 -14.72 6.94
N VAL A 305 5.18 -13.79 7.42
CA VAL A 305 4.23 -14.04 8.51
C VAL A 305 3.23 -15.12 8.12
N ALA A 306 2.60 -14.99 6.95
CA ALA A 306 1.63 -15.95 6.43
C ALA A 306 2.24 -17.35 6.20
N ILE A 307 3.46 -17.42 5.64
CA ILE A 307 4.16 -18.70 5.46
C ILE A 307 4.45 -19.36 6.81
N LYS A 308 4.95 -18.61 7.81
CA LYS A 308 5.21 -19.15 9.15
C LYS A 308 3.95 -19.65 9.83
N ASP A 309 2.85 -18.92 9.73
CA ASP A 309 1.55 -19.35 10.22
C ASP A 309 1.11 -20.68 9.59
N LEU A 310 1.16 -20.75 8.26
CA LEU A 310 0.74 -21.94 7.50
C LEU A 310 1.62 -23.16 7.82
N VAL A 311 2.94 -22.98 7.90
CA VAL A 311 3.88 -24.05 8.29
C VAL A 311 3.54 -24.57 9.69
N ARG A 312 3.36 -23.68 10.69
CA ARG A 312 3.01 -24.09 12.06
C ARG A 312 1.68 -24.85 12.11
N ARG A 313 0.67 -24.40 11.36
CA ARG A 313 -0.62 -25.11 11.27
C ARG A 313 -0.47 -26.49 10.64
N LEU A 314 0.27 -26.61 9.54
CA LEU A 314 0.49 -27.90 8.89
C LEU A 314 1.31 -28.85 9.78
N GLU A 315 2.35 -28.36 10.47
CA GLU A 315 3.13 -29.16 11.42
C GLU A 315 2.25 -29.68 12.57
N SER A 316 1.33 -28.85 13.10
CA SER A 316 0.36 -29.29 14.11
C SER A 316 -0.61 -30.37 13.62
N LEU A 317 -0.81 -30.47 12.31
CA LEU A 317 -1.61 -31.51 11.63
C LEU A 317 -0.76 -32.73 11.20
N GLY A 318 0.48 -32.82 11.69
CA GLY A 318 1.40 -33.93 11.45
C GLY A 318 2.10 -33.90 10.09
N TYR A 319 2.20 -32.75 9.43
CA TYR A 319 3.01 -32.61 8.22
C TYR A 319 4.49 -32.38 8.58
N GLU A 320 5.39 -33.05 7.88
CA GLU A 320 6.85 -32.83 7.95
C GLU A 320 7.29 -32.00 6.74
N ILE A 321 7.59 -30.71 6.99
CA ILE A 321 7.93 -29.74 5.94
C ILE A 321 9.40 -29.36 6.07
N LYS A 322 10.20 -29.61 5.02
CA LYS A 322 11.61 -29.20 4.93
C LYS A 322 11.77 -28.11 3.89
N LEU A 323 12.24 -26.93 4.31
CA LEU A 323 12.58 -25.83 3.40
C LEU A 323 14.08 -25.83 3.13
N ILE A 324 14.49 -26.02 1.87
CA ILE A 324 15.89 -26.26 1.49
C ILE A 324 16.38 -25.18 0.51
N TRP A 325 17.53 -24.58 0.82
CA TRP A 325 18.17 -23.63 -0.08
C TRP A 325 18.96 -24.35 -1.19
N ILE A 326 18.83 -23.87 -2.42
CA ILE A 326 19.64 -24.30 -3.56
C ILE A 326 20.25 -23.10 -4.31
N PRO A 327 21.44 -23.22 -4.91
CA PRO A 327 22.00 -22.12 -5.69
C PRO A 327 21.27 -21.93 -7.03
N ALA A 328 21.01 -20.68 -7.39
CA ALA A 328 20.47 -20.30 -8.70
C ALA A 328 21.48 -20.55 -9.83
N HIS A 329 20.99 -20.85 -11.03
CA HIS A 329 21.79 -20.95 -12.27
C HIS A 329 22.97 -21.96 -12.23
N LYS A 330 22.81 -23.04 -11.46
CA LYS A 330 23.76 -24.15 -11.37
C LYS A 330 23.33 -25.41 -12.14
N ARG A 331 22.46 -25.29 -13.16
CA ARG A 331 21.97 -26.43 -13.96
C ARG A 331 21.23 -27.50 -13.16
N ILE A 332 20.62 -27.11 -12.04
CA ILE A 332 19.74 -27.99 -11.27
C ILE A 332 18.44 -28.14 -12.06
N LYS A 333 18.24 -29.29 -12.70
CA LYS A 333 17.13 -29.56 -13.64
C LYS A 333 15.76 -29.14 -13.12
N GLY A 334 15.45 -29.43 -11.85
CA GLY A 334 14.17 -29.04 -11.22
C GLY A 334 14.01 -27.53 -11.04
N ASN A 335 15.07 -26.83 -10.63
CA ASN A 335 15.07 -25.38 -10.47
C ASN A 335 14.93 -24.67 -11.82
N GLU A 336 15.65 -25.13 -12.83
CA GLU A 336 15.56 -24.57 -14.18
C GLU A 336 14.19 -24.83 -14.81
N MET A 337 13.59 -25.99 -14.55
CA MET A 337 12.22 -26.28 -14.99
C MET A 337 11.21 -25.35 -14.32
N ALA A 338 11.34 -25.08 -13.03
CA ALA A 338 10.46 -24.16 -12.31
C ALA A 338 10.59 -22.73 -12.84
N ASP A 339 11.81 -22.23 -13.03
CA ASP A 339 12.05 -20.89 -13.61
C ASP A 339 11.53 -20.80 -15.06
N LYS A 340 11.69 -21.86 -15.85
CA LYS A 340 11.15 -21.92 -17.21
C LYS A 340 9.61 -21.91 -17.21
N LYS A 341 8.96 -22.72 -16.37
CA LYS A 341 7.49 -22.75 -16.26
C LYS A 341 6.93 -21.42 -15.77
N ALA A 342 7.58 -20.76 -14.81
CA ALA A 342 7.21 -19.43 -14.36
C ALA A 342 7.24 -18.41 -15.52
N LYS A 343 8.23 -18.51 -16.43
CA LYS A 343 8.31 -17.69 -17.64
C LYS A 343 7.28 -18.06 -18.71
N GLU A 344 6.95 -19.33 -18.86
CA GLU A 344 5.96 -19.81 -19.82
C GLU A 344 4.52 -19.40 -19.42
N ALA A 345 4.20 -19.46 -18.13
CA ALA A 345 2.89 -19.06 -17.59
C ALA A 345 2.49 -17.61 -17.96
N ILE A 346 3.48 -16.72 -18.13
CA ILE A 346 3.29 -15.33 -18.56
C ILE A 346 2.53 -15.24 -19.89
N ARG A 347 2.77 -16.18 -20.82
CA ARG A 347 2.22 -16.15 -22.18
C ARG A 347 0.76 -16.61 -22.24
N LEU A 348 0.32 -17.42 -21.28
CA LEU A 348 -1.01 -18.04 -21.28
C LEU A 348 -2.10 -17.11 -20.71
N GLY A 349 -1.72 -15.99 -20.07
CA GLY A 349 -2.67 -14.95 -19.66
C GLY A 349 -3.71 -15.37 -18.63
N ILE A 350 -3.51 -16.51 -17.95
CA ILE A 350 -4.37 -16.93 -16.85
C ILE A 350 -4.07 -15.99 -15.69
N ASP A 351 -5.00 -15.06 -15.45
CA ASP A 351 -5.08 -14.34 -14.19
C ASP A 351 -5.27 -15.43 -13.13
N THR A 352 -4.21 -15.78 -12.40
CA THR A 352 -4.38 -16.61 -11.22
C THR A 352 -5.34 -15.83 -10.33
N GLN A 353 -6.58 -16.31 -10.26
CA GLN A 353 -7.53 -15.94 -9.21
C GLN A 353 -6.90 -16.35 -7.89
N ILE A 354 -5.92 -15.58 -7.42
CA ILE A 354 -5.45 -15.65 -6.05
C ILE A 354 -6.59 -15.00 -5.25
N GLN A 355 -7.60 -15.81 -4.97
CA GLN A 355 -8.64 -15.49 -4.00
C GLN A 355 -7.96 -15.40 -2.64
N ILE A 356 -7.78 -14.17 -2.16
CA ILE A 356 -7.65 -13.93 -0.73
C ILE A 356 -9.01 -14.29 -0.15
N ILE A 357 -9.10 -15.43 0.52
CA ILE A 357 -10.31 -16.02 1.11
C ILE A 357 -11.21 -14.96 1.76
N PRO A 358 -12.38 -14.66 1.19
CA PRO A 358 -13.54 -14.27 1.95
C PRO A 358 -14.36 -15.55 2.13
N GLY A 359 -14.27 -16.16 3.30
CA GLY A 359 -15.33 -17.09 3.70
C GLY A 359 -16.64 -16.32 3.59
N ASP A 360 -17.60 -16.91 2.89
CA ASP A 360 -18.95 -16.41 2.57
C ASP A 360 -19.08 -15.73 1.19
N LEU A 361 -19.26 -16.55 0.15
CA LEU A 361 -20.36 -16.41 -0.82
C LEU A 361 -20.48 -17.67 -1.69
N LYS A 362 -21.66 -18.29 -1.63
CA LYS A 362 -22.10 -19.47 -2.39
C LYS A 362 -21.99 -19.26 -3.92
N LEU A 363 -21.71 -20.37 -4.62
CA LEU A 363 -21.95 -20.57 -6.05
C LEU A 363 -23.32 -20.09 -6.50
N LEU A 364 -23.38 -19.41 -7.66
CA LEU A 364 -24.40 -19.66 -8.69
C LEU A 364 -23.75 -19.57 -10.08
N GLU A 365 -23.93 -20.62 -10.87
CA GLU A 365 -23.62 -20.73 -12.29
C GLU A 365 -24.53 -19.82 -13.15
N GLY A 366 -24.10 -19.52 -14.39
CA GLY A 366 -25.03 -19.29 -15.50
C GLY A 366 -24.86 -17.99 -16.32
N ASN A 367 -24.34 -18.16 -17.53
CA ASN A 367 -24.63 -17.47 -18.81
C ASN A 367 -24.66 -15.93 -18.94
N CYS A 368 -23.85 -15.48 -19.91
CA CYS A 368 -24.11 -14.47 -20.96
C CYS A 368 -24.92 -13.20 -20.63
N ALA A 369 -24.30 -12.02 -20.85
CA ALA A 369 -24.63 -11.08 -21.94
C ALA A 369 -24.21 -9.64 -21.59
N CYS A 370 -23.79 -8.90 -22.63
CA CYS A 370 -23.50 -7.47 -22.60
C CYS A 370 -24.74 -6.63 -22.26
N ARG A 371 -24.53 -5.44 -21.63
CA ARG A 371 -24.97 -4.09 -22.08
C ARG A 371 -25.34 -3.13 -20.92
N PHE A 372 -24.64 -1.98 -20.92
CA PHE A 372 -25.14 -0.59 -20.66
C PHE A 372 -25.79 -0.25 -19.28
N PHE A 373 -25.96 1.00 -18.79
CA PHE A 373 -25.73 2.40 -19.20
C PHE A 373 -25.82 3.31 -17.93
N GLY A 374 -25.20 4.52 -17.99
CA GLY A 374 -25.58 5.76 -17.26
C GLY A 374 -25.09 5.92 -15.82
N LEU A 375 -24.92 7.11 -15.23
CA LEU A 375 -24.78 8.53 -15.63
C LEU A 375 -24.51 9.24 -14.29
N VAL A 376 -23.54 10.18 -14.20
CA VAL A 376 -23.20 10.88 -12.94
C VAL A 376 -23.66 12.32 -13.01
#